data_AF-B1G603-F1
#
_entry.id   AF-B1G603-F1
#
_cell.length_a   1.000
_cell.length_b   1.000
_cell.length_c   1.000
_cell.angle_alpha   90.00
_cell.angle_beta   90.00
_cell.angle_gamma   90.00
#
_symmetry.space_group_name_H-M   'P 1'
#
loop_
_entity.id
_entity.type
_entity.pdbx_description
1 polymer ?
#
loop_
_entity_poly.entity_id
_entity_poly.type
_entity_poly.pdbx_seq_one_letter_code
_entity_poly.pdbx_strand_id
1 'polypeptide(L)'
;MEAAYDIDPGSFTPRVNEMMDFNMWTWNARVFPGIDPLPLRAGDRVRIRFGNLTMTNRPIYLHGYSFEVAGTDGGWIPSSARWPEVTVDVAAGQMRAIEFTANRPGDWAFHCHKSHHTMNAMGHQVPNLIGVPQKDLAKRINKLVPDYTAMGSTGGSMGAMEMPLPENTLPMMTGNGPFGALEIGGMFTVVKVREGLGRNDYRDPGWFRHPKGTVAIECTGDSPDS
;
A
#
# COMPACT_ATOMS: atom_id res chain seq x y z
N MET A 1 3.73 -11.39 7.96
CA MET A 1 2.65 -11.65 8.94
C MET A 1 1.84 -10.38 9.05
N GLU A 2 0.52 -10.47 8.95
CA GLU A 2 -0.38 -9.31 8.84
C GLU A 2 -1.03 -9.04 10.20
N ALA A 3 -1.04 -7.78 10.64
CA ALA A 3 -1.61 -7.39 11.93
C ALA A 3 -2.42 -6.09 11.80
N ALA A 4 -3.37 -5.89 12.71
CA ALA A 4 -4.25 -4.73 12.75
C ALA A 4 -4.28 -4.14 14.17
N TYR A 5 -4.41 -2.83 14.28
CA TYR A 5 -4.41 -2.10 15.54
C TYR A 5 -5.49 -1.00 15.53
N ASP A 6 -6.02 -0.70 16.70
CA ASP A 6 -6.78 0.53 16.97
C ASP A 6 -5.86 1.47 17.77
N ILE A 7 -5.52 2.60 17.18
CA ILE A 7 -4.63 3.60 17.76
C ILE A 7 -5.32 4.96 17.69
N ASP A 8 -5.58 5.56 18.85
CA ASP A 8 -6.05 6.94 18.92
C ASP A 8 -4.94 7.91 18.43
N PRO A 9 -5.25 8.93 17.61
CA PRO A 9 -4.29 9.97 17.26
C PRO A 9 -3.65 10.59 18.50
N GLY A 10 -2.32 10.71 18.55
CA GLY A 10 -1.63 11.19 19.76
C GLY A 10 -1.13 10.08 20.70
N SER A 11 -1.65 8.85 20.58
CA SER A 11 -1.37 7.78 21.53
C SER A 11 -0.07 7.04 21.19
N PHE A 12 0.70 6.67 22.23
CA PHE A 12 1.87 5.79 22.11
C PHE A 12 1.53 4.30 22.18
N THR A 13 0.31 3.96 22.62
CA THR A 13 -0.11 2.57 22.83
C THR A 13 -1.41 2.28 22.09
N PRO A 14 -1.51 1.15 21.37
CA PRO A 14 -2.76 0.71 20.77
C PRO A 14 -3.75 0.24 21.85
N ARG A 15 -5.04 0.24 21.51
CA ARG A 15 -6.08 -0.46 22.27
C ARG A 15 -6.01 -1.95 21.98
N VAL A 16 -5.33 -2.68 22.86
CA VAL A 16 -5.00 -4.10 22.67
C VAL A 16 -6.18 -5.06 22.76
N ASN A 17 -7.30 -4.62 23.34
CA ASN A 17 -8.53 -5.42 23.47
C ASN A 17 -9.55 -5.15 22.35
N GLU A 18 -9.21 -4.29 21.38
CA GLU A 18 -10.07 -4.08 20.21
C GLU A 18 -10.13 -5.36 19.38
N MET A 19 -11.34 -5.75 18.97
CA MET A 19 -11.57 -7.00 18.24
C MET A 19 -11.88 -6.78 16.77
N MET A 20 -12.58 -5.69 16.43
CA MET A 20 -13.15 -5.50 15.09
C MET A 20 -13.01 -4.07 14.55
N ASP A 21 -12.84 -3.05 15.41
CA ASP A 21 -12.82 -1.64 15.03
C ASP A 21 -11.40 -1.09 14.79
N PHE A 22 -10.59 -1.81 14.02
CA PHE A 22 -9.19 -1.44 13.76
C PHE A 22 -9.07 -0.30 12.75
N ASN A 23 -8.15 0.62 13.00
CA ASN A 23 -7.89 1.78 12.14
C ASN A 23 -6.49 1.78 11.48
N MET A 24 -5.66 0.78 11.77
CA MET A 24 -4.30 0.64 11.26
C MET A 24 -4.02 -0.79 10.83
N TRP A 25 -3.36 -0.96 9.67
CA TRP A 25 -3.04 -2.27 9.11
C TRP A 25 -1.59 -2.37 8.69
N THR A 26 -0.94 -3.47 9.08
CA THR A 26 0.52 -3.59 9.08
C THR A 26 1.00 -4.91 8.51
N TRP A 27 2.24 -4.90 8.05
CA TRP A 27 3.04 -6.10 7.85
C TRP A 27 4.18 -6.14 8.84
N ASN A 28 4.27 -7.25 9.59
CA ASN A 28 5.29 -7.46 10.62
C ASN A 28 5.36 -6.27 11.60
N ALA A 29 4.21 -5.75 12.02
CA ALA A 29 4.06 -4.58 12.90
C ALA A 29 4.61 -3.25 12.35
N ARG A 30 4.83 -3.15 11.03
CA ARG A 30 5.24 -1.92 10.35
C ARG A 30 4.22 -1.52 9.29
N VAL A 31 4.14 -0.22 9.04
CA VAL A 31 3.40 0.35 7.92
C VAL A 31 4.35 1.01 6.95
N PHE A 32 3.95 1.10 5.68
CA PHE A 32 4.66 1.94 4.72
C PHE A 32 4.66 3.41 5.19
N PRO A 33 5.78 4.14 5.10
CA PRO A 33 7.04 3.82 4.40
C PRO A 33 8.09 3.05 5.23
N GLY A 34 7.76 2.61 6.45
CA GLY A 34 8.67 1.86 7.33
C GLY A 34 8.81 0.36 7.01
N ILE A 35 8.08 -0.16 6.02
CA ILE A 35 8.22 -1.54 5.52
C ILE A 35 9.36 -1.58 4.50
N ASP A 36 10.33 -2.45 4.72
CA ASP A 36 11.44 -2.64 3.78
C ASP A 36 10.95 -3.14 2.42
N PRO A 37 11.57 -2.70 1.30
CA PRO A 37 11.28 -3.26 -0.01
C PRO A 37 11.71 -4.73 -0.10
N LEU A 38 11.24 -5.41 -1.15
CA LEU A 38 11.62 -6.78 -1.47
C LEU A 38 12.55 -6.77 -2.69
N PRO A 39 13.88 -6.62 -2.50
CA PRO A 39 14.85 -6.67 -3.59
C PRO A 39 15.03 -8.10 -4.09
N LEU A 40 14.94 -8.27 -5.40
CA LEU A 40 15.03 -9.57 -6.09
C LEU A 40 16.02 -9.46 -7.24
N ARG A 41 16.87 -10.47 -7.38
CA ARG A 41 17.74 -10.60 -8.55
C ARG A 41 16.91 -11.09 -9.74
N ALA A 42 17.11 -10.45 -10.89
CA ALA A 42 16.44 -10.82 -12.13
C ALA A 42 16.68 -12.31 -12.46
N GLY A 43 15.61 -13.02 -12.80
CA GLY A 43 15.61 -14.46 -13.12
C GLY A 43 15.47 -15.39 -11.91
N ASP A 44 15.50 -14.89 -10.67
CA ASP A 44 15.30 -15.75 -9.50
C ASP A 44 13.88 -16.33 -9.45
N ARG A 45 13.75 -17.57 -8.97
CA ARG A 45 12.47 -18.15 -8.56
C ARG A 45 12.19 -17.74 -7.13
N VAL A 46 11.12 -16.99 -6.95
CA VAL A 46 10.80 -16.31 -5.70
C VAL A 46 9.58 -16.97 -5.08
N ARG A 47 9.65 -17.17 -3.76
CA ARG A 47 8.52 -17.63 -2.97
C ARG A 47 8.28 -16.64 -1.84
N ILE A 48 7.09 -16.09 -1.78
CA ILE A 48 6.67 -15.20 -0.68
C ILE A 48 5.64 -15.96 0.15
N ARG A 49 5.83 -15.97 1.47
CA ARG A 49 4.87 -16.55 2.43
C ARG A 49 4.31 -15.45 3.30
N PHE A 50 3.00 -15.47 3.48
CA PHE A 50 2.31 -14.52 4.34
C PHE A 50 1.17 -15.23 5.06
N GLY A 51 0.84 -14.70 6.23
CA GLY A 51 -0.16 -15.24 7.11
C GLY A 51 -0.92 -14.10 7.76
N ASN A 52 -2.23 -14.24 7.80
CA ASN A 52 -3.16 -13.23 8.28
C ASN A 52 -3.52 -13.51 9.73
N LEU A 53 -3.07 -12.67 10.66
CA LEU A 53 -3.44 -12.75 12.08
C LEU A 53 -4.60 -11.84 12.46
N THR A 54 -5.22 -11.21 11.49
CA THR A 54 -6.32 -10.29 11.72
C THR A 54 -7.65 -11.01 11.59
N MET A 55 -8.71 -10.37 12.05
CA MET A 55 -10.07 -10.91 12.05
C MET A 55 -10.81 -10.77 10.70
N THR A 56 -10.16 -10.22 9.67
CA THR A 56 -10.76 -10.01 8.35
C THR A 56 -9.84 -10.48 7.24
N ASN A 57 -10.41 -10.90 6.10
CA ASN A 57 -9.63 -11.39 4.97
C ASN A 57 -8.74 -10.31 4.33
N ARG A 58 -7.66 -10.74 3.69
CA ARG A 58 -6.63 -9.87 3.11
C ARG A 58 -6.35 -10.32 1.67
N PRO A 59 -6.87 -9.60 0.66
CA PRO A 59 -6.50 -9.83 -0.73
C PRO A 59 -5.12 -9.24 -0.97
N ILE A 60 -4.10 -10.07 -1.23
CA ILE A 60 -2.73 -9.63 -1.47
C ILE A 60 -2.44 -9.64 -2.96
N TYR A 61 -2.07 -8.46 -3.49
CA TYR A 61 -1.88 -8.19 -4.91
C TYR A 61 -0.43 -7.84 -5.22
N LEU A 62 0.08 -8.39 -6.32
CA LEU A 62 1.41 -8.07 -6.86
C LEU A 62 1.26 -7.47 -8.26
N HIS A 63 1.73 -6.24 -8.43
CA HIS A 63 1.76 -5.59 -9.73
C HIS A 63 2.76 -6.27 -10.67
N GLY A 64 2.46 -6.25 -11.98
CA GLY A 64 3.37 -6.74 -13.03
C GLY A 64 3.57 -8.25 -13.11
N TYR A 65 3.02 -9.02 -12.17
CA TYR A 65 3.20 -10.47 -12.12
C TYR A 65 1.87 -11.20 -11.95
N SER A 66 1.70 -12.28 -12.71
CA SER A 66 0.93 -13.43 -12.26
C SER A 66 1.85 -14.36 -11.48
N PHE A 67 1.37 -14.92 -10.39
CA PHE A 67 2.06 -15.89 -9.55
C PHE A 67 1.24 -17.17 -9.42
N GLU A 68 1.88 -18.28 -9.07
CA GLU A 68 1.18 -19.51 -8.69
C GLU A 68 0.91 -19.53 -7.18
N VAL A 69 -0.28 -19.94 -6.77
CA VAL A 69 -0.53 -20.31 -5.37
C VAL A 69 0.08 -21.69 -5.12
N ALA A 70 1.18 -21.70 -4.36
CA ALA A 70 2.03 -22.87 -4.17
C ALA A 70 1.86 -23.54 -2.79
N GLY A 71 1.16 -22.90 -1.85
CA GLY A 71 0.87 -23.47 -0.54
C GLY A 71 -0.30 -22.81 0.17
N THR A 72 -0.99 -23.59 0.99
CA THR A 72 -2.10 -23.19 1.86
C THR A 72 -1.87 -23.71 3.28
N ASP A 73 -2.86 -23.55 4.16
CA ASP A 73 -2.88 -24.12 5.51
C ASP A 73 -2.73 -25.65 5.53
N GLY A 74 -3.13 -26.30 4.43
CA GLY A 74 -2.96 -27.75 4.23
C GLY A 74 -1.55 -28.18 3.80
N GLY A 75 -0.62 -27.24 3.61
CA GLY A 75 0.75 -27.50 3.19
C GLY A 75 1.04 -27.12 1.73
N TRP A 76 2.08 -27.74 1.16
CA TRP A 76 2.53 -27.46 -0.20
C TRP A 76 1.59 -28.07 -1.24
N ILE A 77 1.22 -27.28 -2.24
CA ILE A 77 0.42 -27.75 -3.36
C ILE A 77 1.38 -28.36 -4.40
N PRO A 78 1.14 -29.62 -4.85
CA PRO A 78 1.88 -30.23 -5.94
C PRO A 78 1.82 -29.36 -7.19
N SER A 79 2.90 -29.28 -7.97
CA SER A 79 2.97 -28.39 -9.14
C SER A 79 1.80 -28.58 -10.13
N SER A 80 1.26 -29.79 -10.25
CA SER A 80 0.11 -30.11 -11.12
C SER A 80 -1.23 -29.55 -10.65
N ALA A 81 -1.32 -29.07 -9.41
CA ALA A 81 -2.55 -28.58 -8.78
C ALA A 81 -2.45 -27.10 -8.35
N ARG A 82 -1.34 -26.43 -8.67
CA ARG A 82 -1.20 -24.99 -8.46
C ARG A 82 -2.02 -24.25 -9.51
N TRP A 83 -2.48 -23.05 -9.16
CA TRP A 83 -3.22 -22.20 -10.07
C TRP A 83 -2.63 -20.78 -10.10
N PRO A 84 -2.72 -20.09 -11.25
CA PRO A 84 -2.23 -18.73 -11.39
C PRO A 84 -3.22 -17.72 -10.81
N GLU A 85 -2.69 -16.68 -10.17
CA GLU A 85 -3.42 -15.52 -9.67
C GLU A 85 -2.58 -14.25 -9.84
N VAL A 86 -3.23 -13.09 -9.74
CA VAL A 86 -2.53 -11.81 -9.52
C VAL A 86 -2.81 -11.25 -8.12
N THR A 87 -3.95 -11.66 -7.54
CA THR A 87 -4.38 -11.36 -6.17
C THR A 87 -4.78 -12.67 -5.51
N VAL A 88 -4.30 -12.94 -4.30
CA VAL A 88 -4.76 -14.10 -3.51
C VAL A 88 -5.38 -13.63 -2.21
N ASP A 89 -6.57 -14.13 -1.90
CA ASP A 89 -7.22 -13.86 -0.63
C ASP A 89 -6.67 -14.75 0.49
N VAL A 90 -6.43 -14.13 1.64
CA VAL A 90 -5.98 -14.80 2.87
C VAL A 90 -7.00 -14.53 3.96
N ALA A 91 -7.81 -15.53 4.28
CA ALA A 91 -8.81 -15.39 5.33
C ALA A 91 -8.15 -15.29 6.72
N ALA A 92 -8.96 -14.96 7.73
CA ALA A 92 -8.48 -14.87 9.11
C ALA A 92 -7.82 -16.19 9.56
N GLY A 93 -6.62 -16.10 10.14
CA GLY A 93 -5.83 -17.25 10.60
C GLY A 93 -5.16 -18.07 9.50
N GLN A 94 -5.36 -17.72 8.22
CA GLN A 94 -4.81 -18.48 7.10
C GLN A 94 -3.40 -18.02 6.72
N MET A 95 -2.68 -18.93 6.08
CA MET A 95 -1.41 -18.72 5.41
C MET A 95 -1.52 -19.05 3.93
N ARG A 96 -0.73 -18.33 3.13
CA ARG A 96 -0.52 -18.61 1.72
C ARG A 96 0.96 -18.54 1.39
N ALA A 97 1.36 -19.32 0.39
CA ALA A 97 2.64 -19.19 -0.27
C ALA A 97 2.41 -18.99 -1.77
N ILE A 98 3.00 -17.94 -2.33
CA ILE A 98 2.97 -17.67 -3.77
C ILE A 98 4.35 -17.87 -4.38
N GLU A 99 4.40 -18.29 -5.63
CA GLU A 99 5.63 -18.44 -6.41
C GLU A 99 5.56 -17.71 -7.74
N PHE A 100 6.65 -17.02 -8.10
CA PHE A 100 6.82 -16.41 -9.41
C PHE A 100 8.30 -16.35 -9.79
N THR A 101 8.59 -16.14 -11.07
CA THR A 101 9.94 -15.87 -11.54
C THR A 101 10.13 -14.38 -11.70
N ALA A 102 11.17 -13.80 -11.08
CA ALA A 102 11.47 -12.38 -11.13
C ALA A 102 12.07 -11.95 -12.48
N ASN A 103 11.32 -12.10 -13.58
CA ASN A 103 11.78 -11.89 -14.96
C ASN A 103 11.42 -10.52 -15.57
N ARG A 104 10.98 -9.56 -14.75
CA ARG A 104 10.60 -8.21 -15.18
C ARG A 104 11.34 -7.19 -14.33
N PRO A 105 12.55 -6.76 -14.74
CA PRO A 105 13.28 -5.69 -14.06
C PRO A 105 12.41 -4.44 -13.92
N GLY A 106 12.34 -3.89 -12.72
CA GLY A 106 11.40 -2.82 -12.40
C GLY A 106 11.09 -2.70 -10.92
N ASP A 107 10.22 -1.76 -10.59
CA ASP A 107 9.67 -1.57 -9.26
C ASP A 107 8.17 -1.85 -9.31
N TRP A 108 7.73 -2.84 -8.53
CA TRP A 108 6.38 -3.38 -8.59
C TRP A 108 5.72 -3.25 -7.22
N ALA A 109 4.60 -2.54 -7.16
CA ALA A 109 3.83 -2.44 -5.93
C ALA A 109 3.34 -3.83 -5.48
N PHE A 110 3.46 -4.09 -4.18
CA PHE A 110 2.99 -5.30 -3.52
C PHE A 110 2.22 -4.89 -2.28
N HIS A 111 0.91 -5.16 -2.25
CA HIS A 111 0.04 -4.57 -1.23
C HIS A 111 -1.26 -5.34 -1.00
N CYS A 112 -1.94 -5.01 0.10
CA CYS A 112 -3.32 -5.42 0.28
C CYS A 112 -4.24 -4.62 -0.66
N HIS A 113 -5.16 -5.29 -1.35
CA HIS A 113 -6.05 -4.68 -2.35
C HIS A 113 -7.34 -4.10 -1.75
N LYS A 114 -7.37 -3.83 -0.45
CA LYS A 114 -8.45 -3.08 0.20
C LYS A 114 -7.96 -1.66 0.45
N SER A 115 -8.59 -0.67 -0.18
CA SER A 115 -8.07 0.71 -0.24
C SER A 115 -7.77 1.29 1.15
N HIS A 116 -8.65 1.09 2.14
CA HIS A 116 -8.42 1.59 3.50
C HIS A 116 -7.23 0.91 4.21
N HIS A 117 -6.82 -0.30 3.82
CA HIS A 117 -5.62 -0.94 4.35
C HIS A 117 -4.32 -0.34 3.81
N THR A 118 -4.40 0.44 2.74
CA THR A 118 -3.27 1.12 2.09
C THR A 118 -3.27 2.63 2.34
N MET A 119 -3.93 3.10 3.39
CA MET A 119 -4.14 4.54 3.65
C MET A 119 -3.53 5.06 4.97
N ASN A 120 -2.96 4.21 5.83
CA ASN A 120 -2.65 4.50 7.25
C ASN A 120 -3.93 4.78 8.09
N ALA A 121 -3.81 5.58 9.17
CA ALA A 121 -4.86 5.74 10.17
C ALA A 121 -6.15 6.31 9.55
N MET A 122 -7.23 5.53 9.58
CA MET A 122 -8.55 5.93 9.09
C MET A 122 -9.52 6.15 10.25
N GLY A 123 -10.30 7.23 10.22
CA GLY A 123 -11.37 7.45 11.19
C GLY A 123 -12.67 6.75 10.79
N HIS A 124 -13.32 6.05 11.72
CA HIS A 124 -14.61 5.39 11.49
C HIS A 124 -15.83 6.29 11.72
N GLN A 125 -15.66 7.40 12.44
CA GLN A 125 -16.74 8.26 12.91
C GLN A 125 -16.96 9.49 12.01
N VAL A 126 -16.62 9.39 10.72
CA VAL A 126 -16.85 10.48 9.76
C VAL A 126 -18.31 10.43 9.31
N PRO A 127 -19.11 11.50 9.53
CA PRO A 127 -20.51 11.53 9.11
C PRO A 127 -20.62 11.52 7.59
N ASN A 128 -21.72 10.95 7.07
CA ASN A 128 -22.02 11.03 5.65
C ASN A 128 -22.33 12.49 5.24
N LEU A 129 -21.52 13.04 4.35
CA LEU A 129 -21.66 14.42 3.87
C LEU A 129 -22.39 14.55 2.52
N ILE A 130 -22.99 13.47 2.00
CA ILE A 130 -23.79 13.52 0.76
C ILE A 130 -24.93 14.53 0.94
N GLY A 131 -25.04 15.47 -0.01
CA GLY A 131 -26.06 16.52 0.00
C GLY A 131 -25.73 17.73 0.90
N VAL A 132 -24.62 17.70 1.64
CA VAL A 132 -24.19 18.84 2.45
C VAL A 132 -23.50 19.88 1.56
N PRO A 133 -23.90 21.16 1.59
CA PRO A 133 -23.21 22.24 0.87
C PRO A 133 -21.80 22.46 1.44
N GLN A 134 -20.79 21.79 0.86
CA GLN A 134 -19.40 21.80 1.34
C GLN A 134 -18.80 23.22 1.46
N LYS A 135 -19.20 24.14 0.57
CA LYS A 135 -18.72 25.54 0.60
C LYS A 135 -19.14 26.27 1.89
N ASP A 136 -20.36 26.06 2.36
CA ASP A 136 -20.87 26.74 3.56
C ASP A 136 -20.33 26.08 4.83
N LEU A 137 -20.18 24.75 4.80
CA LEU A 137 -19.54 23.99 5.87
C LEU A 137 -18.07 24.40 6.03
N ALA A 138 -17.29 24.44 4.95
CA ALA A 138 -15.89 24.85 4.97
C ALA A 138 -15.72 26.27 5.51
N LYS A 139 -16.58 27.23 5.12
CA LYS A 139 -16.57 28.59 5.68
C LYS A 139 -16.78 28.62 7.19
N ARG A 140 -17.60 27.72 7.74
CA ARG A 140 -17.83 27.62 9.19
C ARG A 140 -16.63 26.97 9.88
N ILE A 141 -16.06 25.92 9.30
CA ILE A 141 -14.90 25.22 9.84
C ILE A 141 -13.67 26.14 9.84
N ASN A 142 -13.43 26.89 8.78
CA ASN A 142 -12.27 27.80 8.66
C ASN A 142 -12.27 28.92 9.71
N LYS A 143 -13.43 29.24 10.32
CA LYS A 143 -13.48 30.17 11.46
C LYS A 143 -12.87 29.58 12.74
N LEU A 144 -12.83 28.25 12.84
CA LEU A 144 -12.29 27.52 13.99
C LEU A 144 -10.90 26.94 13.70
N VAL A 145 -10.70 26.46 12.49
CA VAL A 145 -9.45 25.83 12.02
C VAL A 145 -9.04 26.52 10.71
N PRO A 146 -8.26 27.61 10.77
CA PRO A 146 -7.94 28.43 9.60
C PRO A 146 -7.28 27.66 8.45
N ASP A 147 -6.53 26.61 8.77
CA ASP A 147 -5.79 25.80 7.80
C ASP A 147 -6.61 24.64 7.20
N TYR A 148 -7.90 24.53 7.54
CA TYR A 148 -8.76 23.50 7.00
C TYR A 148 -9.00 23.70 5.49
N THR A 149 -8.68 22.68 4.71
CA THR A 149 -8.98 22.62 3.28
C THR A 149 -10.00 21.52 3.01
N ALA A 150 -11.12 21.89 2.38
CA ALA A 150 -12.15 20.90 2.01
C ALA A 150 -11.60 19.96 0.93
N MET A 151 -11.59 18.66 1.22
CA MET A 151 -11.09 17.63 0.30
C MET A 151 -11.81 17.70 -1.05
N GLY A 152 -11.05 17.65 -2.15
CA GLY A 152 -11.59 17.64 -3.52
C GLY A 152 -12.06 19.00 -4.05
N SER A 153 -11.87 20.11 -3.32
CA SER A 153 -12.32 21.43 -3.76
C SER A 153 -11.38 22.16 -4.73
N THR A 154 -10.10 21.79 -4.75
CA THR A 154 -9.04 22.47 -5.53
C THR A 154 -8.28 21.55 -6.48
N GLY A 155 -8.68 20.29 -6.62
CA GLY A 155 -8.06 19.34 -7.57
C GLY A 155 -6.61 18.95 -7.26
N GLY A 156 -6.08 19.32 -6.09
CA GLY A 156 -4.74 18.93 -5.63
C GLY A 156 -4.70 17.49 -5.11
N SER A 157 -3.54 16.85 -5.22
CA SER A 157 -3.29 15.53 -4.67
C SER A 157 -3.33 15.57 -3.13
N MET A 158 -3.82 14.51 -2.49
CA MET A 158 -4.02 14.47 -1.03
C MET A 158 -2.70 14.55 -0.26
N GLY A 159 -1.61 14.00 -0.84
CA GLY A 159 -0.27 14.03 -0.28
C GLY A 159 0.39 15.41 -0.29
N ALA A 160 -0.15 16.37 -1.07
CA ALA A 160 0.33 17.76 -1.07
C ALA A 160 -0.40 18.67 -0.07
N MET A 161 -1.47 18.18 0.57
CA MET A 161 -2.28 18.92 1.54
C MET A 161 -1.96 18.45 2.96
N GLU A 162 -0.80 18.84 3.47
CA GLU A 162 -0.40 18.53 4.84
C GLU A 162 -1.12 19.43 5.85
N MET A 163 -1.98 18.83 6.69
CA MET A 163 -2.48 19.48 7.90
C MET A 163 -1.64 19.04 9.11
N PRO A 164 -1.43 19.90 10.12
CA PRO A 164 -0.78 19.51 11.36
C PRO A 164 -1.53 18.34 12.01
N LEU A 165 -0.83 17.25 12.30
CA LEU A 165 -1.37 16.09 13.01
C LEU A 165 -0.91 16.12 14.47
N PRO A 166 -1.68 15.51 15.41
CA PRO A 166 -1.18 15.25 16.76
C PRO A 166 0.14 14.49 16.72
N GLU A 167 1.01 14.74 17.69
CA GLU A 167 2.28 14.00 17.83
C GLU A 167 2.03 12.49 17.81
N ASN A 168 3.00 11.70 17.33
CA ASN A 168 2.87 10.25 17.26
C ASN A 168 1.67 9.72 16.44
N THR A 169 1.14 10.52 15.51
CA THR A 169 0.12 10.08 14.55
C THR A 169 0.76 9.85 13.19
N LEU A 170 0.59 8.64 12.64
CA LEU A 170 1.06 8.35 11.29
C LEU A 170 0.19 9.07 10.26
N PRO A 171 0.78 9.86 9.35
CA PRO A 171 0.02 10.56 8.32
C PRO A 171 -0.67 9.57 7.39
N MET A 172 -1.82 9.97 6.87
CA MET A 172 -2.48 9.25 5.78
C MET A 172 -1.71 9.43 4.48
N MET A 173 -1.80 8.46 3.56
CA MET A 173 -1.35 8.60 2.17
C MET A 173 0.10 9.12 2.01
N THR A 174 1.05 8.33 2.49
CA THR A 174 2.46 8.72 2.62
C THR A 174 3.35 8.30 1.45
N GLY A 175 4.63 8.68 1.55
CA GLY A 175 5.73 8.13 0.77
C GLY A 175 5.92 8.79 -0.60
N ASN A 176 7.17 8.77 -1.04
CA ASN A 176 7.60 9.38 -2.29
C ASN A 176 8.20 8.31 -3.21
N GLY A 177 7.82 8.35 -4.47
CA GLY A 177 8.35 7.53 -5.54
C GLY A 177 9.22 8.36 -6.50
N PRO A 178 9.73 7.74 -7.58
CA PRO A 178 10.57 8.42 -8.56
C PRO A 178 9.82 9.48 -9.38
N PHE A 179 8.48 9.47 -9.35
CA PHE A 179 7.62 10.36 -10.14
C PHE A 179 6.68 11.24 -9.30
N GLY A 180 6.91 11.34 -7.99
CA GLY A 180 6.09 12.14 -7.07
C GLY A 180 5.58 11.36 -5.86
N ALA A 181 4.56 11.89 -5.19
CA ALA A 181 3.92 11.24 -4.05
C ALA A 181 3.29 9.90 -4.49
N LEU A 182 3.54 8.84 -3.72
CA LEU A 182 2.88 7.55 -3.95
C LEU A 182 1.46 7.56 -3.39
N GLU A 183 1.19 8.42 -2.41
CA GLU A 183 -0.10 8.54 -1.72
C GLU A 183 -0.59 7.17 -1.20
N ILE A 184 0.30 6.41 -0.57
CA ILE A 184 -0.02 5.09 -0.03
C ILE A 184 0.54 4.97 1.40
N GLY A 185 -0.14 4.23 2.26
CA GLY A 185 0.29 3.87 3.61
C GLY A 185 0.02 2.41 3.91
N GLY A 186 0.15 2.01 5.18
CA GLY A 186 -0.32 0.73 5.69
C GLY A 186 0.38 -0.48 5.08
N MET A 187 -0.40 -1.43 4.59
CA MET A 187 0.08 -2.71 4.03
C MET A 187 0.55 -2.57 2.59
N PHE A 188 1.69 -1.90 2.39
CA PHE A 188 2.31 -1.70 1.08
C PHE A 188 3.82 -1.87 1.16
N THR A 189 4.40 -2.46 0.12
CA THR A 189 5.85 -2.45 -0.14
C THR A 189 6.09 -2.50 -1.64
N VAL A 190 7.37 -2.43 -2.03
CA VAL A 190 7.80 -2.49 -3.42
C VAL A 190 8.68 -3.70 -3.62
N VAL A 191 8.29 -4.57 -4.55
CA VAL A 191 9.16 -5.60 -5.12
C VAL A 191 10.10 -4.94 -6.12
N LYS A 192 11.40 -4.95 -5.83
CA LYS A 192 12.45 -4.29 -6.61
C LYS A 192 13.28 -5.32 -7.36
N VAL A 193 13.00 -5.52 -8.64
CA VAL A 193 13.72 -6.51 -9.46
C VAL A 193 14.89 -5.83 -10.18
N ARG A 194 16.10 -6.37 -10.04
CA ARG A 194 17.31 -5.80 -10.65
C ARG A 194 18.20 -6.84 -11.31
N GLU A 195 18.77 -6.44 -12.43
CA GLU A 195 19.90 -7.14 -13.04
C GLU A 195 21.17 -6.89 -12.21
N GLY A 196 22.06 -7.87 -12.18
CA GLY A 196 23.38 -7.73 -11.52
C GLY A 196 23.38 -7.77 -9.99
N LEU A 197 22.23 -7.91 -9.32
CA LEU A 197 22.21 -8.19 -7.89
C LEU A 197 22.94 -9.51 -7.58
N GLY A 198 23.68 -9.54 -6.49
CA GLY A 198 24.33 -10.75 -6.00
C GLY A 198 23.28 -11.80 -5.59
N ARG A 199 23.66 -13.08 -5.60
CA ARG A 199 22.85 -14.11 -4.97
C ARG A 199 22.76 -13.81 -3.46
N ASN A 200 21.55 -13.78 -2.91
CA ASN A 200 21.27 -13.43 -1.51
C ASN A 200 21.65 -11.98 -1.13
N ASP A 201 21.70 -11.06 -2.11
CA ASP A 201 21.83 -9.63 -1.83
C ASP A 201 20.44 -9.02 -1.62
N TYR A 202 20.13 -8.67 -0.37
CA TYR A 202 18.83 -8.10 0.04
C TYR A 202 18.90 -6.61 0.39
N ARG A 203 19.96 -5.92 -0.02
CA ARG A 203 20.05 -4.46 0.17
C ARG A 203 19.10 -3.76 -0.80
N ASP A 204 18.52 -2.64 -0.37
CA ASP A 204 17.68 -1.82 -1.25
C ASP A 204 18.54 -1.25 -2.41
N PRO A 205 18.26 -1.62 -3.67
CA PRO A 205 18.99 -1.12 -4.83
C PRO A 205 18.57 0.30 -5.26
N GLY A 206 17.68 0.96 -4.51
CA GLY A 206 17.10 2.26 -4.86
C GLY A 206 15.99 2.15 -5.90
N TRP A 207 15.59 3.26 -6.51
CA TRP A 207 14.57 3.29 -7.57
C TRP A 207 15.07 2.73 -8.89
N PHE A 208 14.18 2.11 -9.66
CA PHE A 208 14.52 1.54 -10.96
C PHE A 208 14.93 2.64 -11.94
N ARG A 209 16.05 2.43 -12.62
CA ARG A 209 16.54 3.34 -13.66
C ARG A 209 15.89 2.97 -14.98
N HIS A 210 14.84 3.70 -15.34
CA HIS A 210 14.13 3.48 -16.60
C HIS A 210 15.04 3.77 -17.81
N PRO A 211 15.02 2.92 -18.86
CA PRO A 211 15.75 3.19 -20.08
C PRO A 211 15.35 4.54 -20.71
N LYS A 212 16.30 5.16 -21.43
CA LYS A 212 16.05 6.46 -22.06
C LYS A 212 14.88 6.35 -23.04
N GLY A 213 13.90 7.25 -22.91
CA GLY A 213 12.73 7.32 -23.80
C GLY A 213 11.58 6.38 -23.44
N THR A 214 11.65 5.62 -22.34
CA THR A 214 10.54 4.71 -21.93
C THR A 214 9.61 5.31 -20.89
N VAL A 215 9.96 6.46 -20.31
CA VAL A 215 9.12 7.16 -19.33
C VAL A 215 8.22 8.12 -20.09
N ALA A 216 6.92 8.10 -19.77
CA ALA A 216 5.97 9.05 -20.32
C ALA A 216 6.35 10.48 -19.91
N ILE A 217 6.21 11.42 -20.84
CA ILE A 217 6.40 12.85 -20.59
C ILE A 217 5.06 13.55 -20.76
N GLU A 218 4.91 14.68 -20.09
CA GLU A 218 3.76 15.57 -20.30
C GLU A 218 3.66 15.93 -21.79
N CYS A 219 2.46 15.84 -22.35
CA CYS A 219 2.22 16.24 -23.73
C CYS A 219 2.17 17.78 -23.79
N THR A 220 3.20 18.40 -24.37
CA THR A 220 3.31 19.86 -24.49
C THR A 220 2.80 20.40 -25.83
N GLY A 221 2.05 19.62 -26.60
CA GLY A 221 1.53 20.00 -27.92
C GLY A 221 0.00 19.94 -27.97
N ASP A 222 -0.60 20.66 -28.93
CA ASP A 222 -2.02 20.53 -29.25
C ASP A 222 -2.31 19.09 -29.70
N SER A 223 -3.39 18.51 -29.17
CA SER A 223 -3.83 17.15 -29.51
C SER A 223 -3.99 17.04 -31.03
N PRO A 224 -3.43 16.03 -31.70
CA PRO A 224 -3.71 15.81 -33.10
C PRO A 224 -5.16 15.36 -33.21
N ASP A 225 -5.97 16.25 -33.78
CA ASP A 225 -7.34 16.09 -34.25
C ASP A 225 -8.42 15.78 -33.19
N SER A 226 -9.22 16.81 -32.89
CA SER A 226 -10.61 16.70 -32.41
C SER A 226 -11.53 17.44 -33.39
#